data_AF-A0A348XJZ6-F1
#
_entry.id   AF-A0A348XJZ6-F1
#
_cell.length_a   1.000
_cell.length_b   1.000
_cell.length_c   1.000
_cell.angle_alpha   90.00
_cell.angle_beta   90.00
_cell.angle_gamma   90.00
#
_symmetry.space_group_name_H-M   'P 1'
#
loop_
_entity.id
_entity.type
_entity.pdbx_description
1 polymer ?
#
loop_
_entity_poly.entity_id
_entity_poly.type
_entity_poly.pdbx_seq_one_letter_code
_entity_poly.pdbx_strand_id
1 'polypeptide(L)'
;MMQGTNQAHVMRRGLRWLGVGVTAVVLTASAAMSAAAERGEVWDIIRQLENGPPAVSPLPTDVQLKYHHLEKQMFIHFTVNNFTGQEWGDGNEDPNVFAPTSQNFCQQWVRVAKENGFKVISLTAKHHDGFCLWPSPHTDHSVKSTKWADGKGDILREFSDACNKQGIGINYYLSPWDRHDKRYGTEAYNDYFTDQLVELMTEYGPVAGFWFDGAFGGSKDSRNMSPFDWPGYYKVIRRYAPAAFIEMMGPDVGGVGNEAGVGREENWCFESSPYKTPSRVRRGKLPVAYIGHTYDKGAAAGVVAGGQPSYKAVELLRYMPREANTSILRGWFWRRGPRSQPKSPQQLRDLHFASIGRGCTMMLNLSPDKTGRFPEDQVAALKQLTDEIDTIFAVNLAEGATITADKSWGDADPRFSAEKALDGRQATYWAGQDQEVTATLTLDLGKKKSVNVFELREPVQMGQRVGAHRMEYLDDSGKWSALHASKTIGYRRQIRFPAVTAQKFRLVIEDGRTTPLISGIGLYWNPYDKRTNPKDYIPSKTETGTREEGAI
;
A
#
# COMPACT_ATOMS: atom_id res chain seq x y z
N MET A 1 -61.06 37.32 37.25
CA MET A 1 -62.27 36.83 37.94
C MET A 1 -62.89 35.76 37.07
N MET A 2 -63.08 34.56 37.64
CA MET A 2 -64.14 33.54 37.43
C MET A 2 -64.69 33.29 36.01
N GLN A 3 -65.05 32.08 35.56
CA GLN A 3 -64.92 30.67 35.95
C GLN A 3 -65.82 29.90 34.94
N GLY A 4 -65.54 28.60 34.71
CA GLY A 4 -66.53 27.59 34.27
C GLY A 4 -66.58 27.31 32.76
N THR A 5 -66.15 26.17 32.19
CA THR A 5 -66.45 24.72 32.33
C THR A 5 -67.73 24.23 31.65
N ASN A 6 -67.61 23.04 31.05
CA ASN A 6 -68.59 22.11 30.46
C ASN A 6 -68.95 22.33 28.98
N GLN A 7 -69.07 21.34 28.09
CA GLN A 7 -69.17 19.88 28.27
C GLN A 7 -68.85 19.14 26.95
N ALA A 8 -68.52 17.85 27.10
CA ALA A 8 -68.16 16.93 26.01
C ALA A 8 -69.38 16.37 25.25
N HIS A 9 -69.20 16.11 23.95
CA HIS A 9 -69.98 15.12 23.22
C HIS A 9 -69.08 14.19 22.38
N VAL A 10 -69.55 12.95 22.30
CA VAL A 10 -68.81 11.69 22.15
C VAL A 10 -69.04 11.11 20.75
N MET A 11 -67.96 10.59 20.14
CA MET A 11 -67.87 9.55 19.08
C MET A 11 -68.64 9.79 17.75
N ARG A 12 -68.12 9.51 16.55
CA ARG A 12 -67.40 8.30 16.08
C ARG A 12 -67.03 8.49 14.59
N ARG A 13 -65.94 7.83 14.16
CA ARG A 13 -65.47 7.56 12.77
C ARG A 13 -64.66 8.71 12.11
N GLY A 14 -63.47 8.50 11.55
CA GLY A 14 -62.71 7.29 11.31
C GLY A 14 -61.23 7.62 11.10
N LEU A 15 -60.40 6.68 11.55
CA LEU A 15 -58.95 6.67 11.58
C LEU A 15 -58.38 6.36 10.18
N ARG A 16 -57.44 7.16 9.64
CA ARG A 16 -56.27 6.65 8.87
C ARG A 16 -55.12 7.70 8.78
N TRP A 17 -54.06 7.38 9.54
CA TRP A 17 -52.63 7.40 9.19
C TRP A 17 -51.92 8.68 8.68
N LEU A 18 -51.06 9.23 9.55
CA LEU A 18 -49.68 9.58 9.23
C LEU A 18 -48.85 9.57 10.52
N GLY A 19 -48.24 8.42 10.80
CA GLY A 19 -47.19 8.29 11.81
C GLY A 19 -45.87 8.75 11.21
N VAL A 20 -45.41 9.94 11.58
CA VAL A 20 -44.02 10.34 11.40
C VAL A 20 -43.23 9.69 12.55
N GLY A 21 -42.67 8.51 12.26
CA GLY A 21 -41.68 7.90 13.14
C GLY A 21 -40.41 8.74 13.11
N VAL A 22 -40.02 9.24 14.28
CA VAL A 22 -38.70 9.80 14.53
C VAL A 22 -37.67 8.70 14.29
N THR A 23 -36.99 8.75 13.15
CA THR A 23 -35.79 7.95 12.91
C THR A 23 -34.71 8.47 13.84
N ALA A 24 -34.54 7.83 14.99
CA ALA A 24 -33.38 8.05 15.83
C ALA A 24 -32.13 7.72 15.00
N VAL A 25 -31.38 8.77 14.66
CA VAL A 25 -30.06 8.66 14.05
C VAL A 25 -29.15 8.00 15.09
N VAL A 26 -29.03 6.68 15.01
CA VAL A 26 -27.92 5.96 15.64
C VAL A 26 -26.69 6.20 14.75
N LEU A 27 -26.16 7.42 14.79
CA LEU A 27 -24.76 7.68 14.49
C LEU A 27 -24.00 7.03 15.65
N THR A 28 -23.61 5.78 15.45
CA THR A 28 -23.00 4.92 16.46
C THR A 28 -21.77 5.61 17.04
N ALA A 29 -21.58 5.47 18.35
CA ALA A 29 -20.48 6.05 19.11
C ALA A 29 -19.09 5.83 18.46
N SER A 30 -18.93 4.79 17.62
CA SER A 30 -17.74 4.53 16.80
C SER A 30 -17.33 5.71 15.89
N ALA A 31 -18.25 6.36 15.18
CA ALA A 31 -17.89 7.48 14.30
C ALA A 31 -17.52 8.74 15.08
N ALA A 32 -18.20 8.99 16.20
CA ALA A 32 -17.88 10.08 17.12
C ALA A 32 -16.56 9.84 17.87
N MET A 33 -16.26 8.58 18.23
CA MET A 33 -14.99 8.17 18.82
C MET A 33 -13.85 8.20 17.79
N SER A 34 -14.09 7.80 16.53
CA SER A 34 -13.12 7.95 15.43
C SER A 34 -12.82 9.41 15.16
N ALA A 35 -13.84 10.26 15.05
CA ALA A 35 -13.65 11.70 14.86
C ALA A 35 -13.02 12.38 16.10
N ALA A 36 -13.27 11.89 17.31
CA ALA A 36 -12.61 12.37 18.53
C ALA A 36 -11.16 11.89 18.63
N ALA A 37 -10.87 10.65 18.21
CA ALA A 37 -9.52 10.10 18.11
C ALA A 37 -8.71 10.83 17.02
N GLU A 38 -9.29 11.05 15.85
CA GLU A 38 -8.71 11.87 14.77
C GLU A 38 -8.47 13.31 15.25
N ARG A 39 -9.43 13.93 15.96
CA ARG A 39 -9.20 15.24 16.58
C ARG A 39 -8.06 15.21 17.60
N GLY A 40 -7.97 14.16 18.42
CA GLY A 40 -6.88 13.96 19.38
C GLY A 40 -5.51 13.85 18.71
N GLU A 41 -5.41 13.03 17.65
CA GLU A 41 -4.19 12.85 16.86
C GLU A 41 -3.75 14.15 16.19
N VAL A 42 -4.68 14.94 15.64
CA VAL A 42 -4.34 16.23 15.03
C VAL A 42 -3.73 17.18 16.06
N TRP A 43 -4.29 17.26 17.27
CA TRP A 43 -3.73 18.08 18.34
C TRP A 43 -2.40 17.53 18.87
N ASP A 44 -2.20 16.21 18.87
CA ASP A 44 -0.91 15.61 19.19
C ASP A 44 0.14 16.00 18.15
N ILE A 45 -0.17 15.91 16.86
CA ILE A 45 0.73 16.32 15.77
C ILE A 45 1.11 17.80 15.91
N ILE A 46 0.12 18.69 16.10
CA ILE A 46 0.39 20.14 16.27
C ILE A 46 1.32 20.36 17.47
N ARG A 47 1.05 19.72 18.61
CA ARG A 47 1.88 19.83 19.83
C ARG A 47 3.29 19.28 19.65
N GLN A 48 3.48 18.24 18.82
CA GLN A 48 4.79 17.68 18.50
C GLN A 48 5.62 18.61 17.59
N LEU A 49 4.97 19.43 16.78
CA LEU A 49 5.64 20.39 15.89
C LEU A 49 6.12 21.67 16.61
N GLU A 50 5.46 22.06 17.70
CA GLU A 50 5.82 23.26 18.46
C GLU A 50 7.18 23.10 19.17
N ASN A 51 8.26 23.73 18.66
CA ASN A 51 9.62 23.60 19.20
C ASN A 51 10.14 22.14 19.26
N GLY A 52 9.58 21.26 18.44
CA GLY A 52 10.04 19.89 18.27
C GLY A 52 11.14 19.73 17.22
N PRO A 53 11.65 18.50 17.03
CA PRO A 53 12.59 18.21 15.96
C PRO A 53 12.02 18.61 14.59
N PRO A 54 12.76 19.35 13.76
CA PRO A 54 12.26 19.78 12.46
C PRO A 54 12.04 18.57 11.54
N ALA A 55 11.00 18.62 10.70
CA ALA A 55 10.77 17.59 9.68
C ALA A 55 11.89 17.61 8.62
N VAL A 56 12.26 16.43 8.09
CA VAL A 56 13.35 16.29 7.12
C VAL A 56 12.85 15.76 5.78
N SER A 57 13.04 16.58 4.73
CA SER A 57 12.64 16.23 3.37
C SER A 57 13.42 15.04 2.80
N PRO A 58 12.86 14.31 1.83
CA PRO A 58 11.50 14.49 1.32
C PRO A 58 10.46 13.92 2.28
N LEU A 59 9.30 14.58 2.33
CA LEU A 59 8.16 14.16 3.14
C LEU A 59 7.12 13.47 2.24
N PRO A 60 6.39 12.46 2.76
CA PRO A 60 5.27 11.88 2.04
C PRO A 60 4.16 12.90 1.84
N THR A 61 3.47 12.82 0.71
CA THR A 61 2.17 13.49 0.53
C THR A 61 1.08 12.78 1.34
N ASP A 62 -0.09 13.40 1.52
CA ASP A 62 -1.24 12.76 2.16
C ASP A 62 -1.66 11.46 1.46
N VAL A 63 -1.54 11.42 0.12
CA VAL A 63 -1.81 10.22 -0.68
C VAL A 63 -0.83 9.10 -0.32
N GLN A 64 0.46 9.42 -0.18
CA GLN A 64 1.51 8.46 0.17
C GLN A 64 1.43 8.01 1.64
N LEU A 65 1.05 8.88 2.57
CA LEU A 65 0.78 8.51 3.96
C LEU A 65 -0.42 7.56 4.05
N LYS A 66 -1.53 7.88 3.38
CA LYS A 66 -2.69 6.97 3.26
C LYS A 66 -2.31 5.63 2.66
N TYR A 67 -1.41 5.63 1.68
CA TYR A 67 -0.91 4.41 1.07
C TYR A 67 -0.14 3.54 2.07
N HIS A 68 0.76 4.11 2.88
CA HIS A 68 1.43 3.37 3.96
C HIS A 68 0.44 2.75 4.95
N HIS A 69 -0.65 3.45 5.27
CA HIS A 69 -1.70 2.92 6.15
C HIS A 69 -2.50 1.77 5.55
N LEU A 70 -2.37 1.47 4.26
CA LEU A 70 -2.94 0.26 3.67
C LEU A 70 -2.23 -0.97 4.21
N GLU A 71 -0.89 -0.93 4.29
CA GLU A 71 0.05 -2.04 4.57
C GLU A 71 -0.04 -3.20 3.57
N LYS A 72 -1.25 -3.60 3.19
CA LYS A 72 -1.54 -4.58 2.16
C LYS A 72 -2.72 -4.16 1.28
N GLN A 73 -2.64 -4.54 0.01
CA GLN A 73 -3.74 -4.50 -0.94
C GLN A 73 -3.88 -5.85 -1.66
N MET A 74 -5.12 -6.17 -2.05
CA MET A 74 -5.39 -7.39 -2.83
C MET A 74 -5.32 -7.05 -4.30
N PHE A 75 -4.77 -7.96 -5.11
CA PHE A 75 -4.80 -7.83 -6.56
C PHE A 75 -5.60 -9.00 -7.16
N ILE A 76 -6.35 -8.73 -8.21
CA ILE A 76 -7.18 -9.71 -8.91
C ILE A 76 -6.87 -9.62 -10.39
N HIS A 77 -6.20 -10.65 -10.90
CA HIS A 77 -6.05 -10.87 -12.33
C HIS A 77 -7.19 -11.73 -12.86
N PHE A 78 -8.06 -11.08 -13.63
CA PHE A 78 -9.21 -11.68 -14.28
C PHE A 78 -9.44 -11.06 -15.67
N THR A 79 -9.34 -11.85 -16.74
CA THR A 79 -9.63 -11.47 -18.13
C THR A 79 -9.86 -12.76 -18.96
N VAL A 80 -9.85 -12.68 -20.29
CA VAL A 80 -9.83 -13.83 -21.20
C VAL A 80 -8.69 -14.82 -20.89
N ASN A 81 -7.60 -14.36 -20.27
CA ASN A 81 -6.43 -15.18 -19.92
C ASN A 81 -6.74 -16.32 -18.93
N ASN A 82 -7.72 -16.14 -18.02
CA ASN A 82 -8.17 -17.20 -17.12
C ASN A 82 -8.80 -18.37 -17.89
N PHE A 83 -9.36 -18.10 -19.07
CA PHE A 83 -10.06 -19.05 -19.91
C PHE A 83 -9.13 -19.72 -20.93
N THR A 84 -8.18 -18.96 -21.47
CA THR A 84 -7.13 -19.46 -22.39
C THR A 84 -5.98 -20.16 -21.65
N GLY A 85 -5.83 -19.89 -20.35
CA GLY A 85 -4.72 -20.41 -19.54
C GLY A 85 -3.39 -19.76 -19.89
N GLN A 86 -3.39 -18.50 -20.33
CA GLN A 86 -2.20 -17.70 -20.63
C GLN A 86 -1.88 -16.72 -19.49
N GLU A 87 -0.65 -16.20 -19.42
CA GLU A 87 -0.28 -15.09 -18.51
C GLU A 87 -0.47 -13.79 -19.29
N TRP A 88 0.04 -13.78 -20.53
CA TRP A 88 -0.07 -12.66 -21.45
C TRP A 88 -0.84 -13.11 -22.69
N GLY A 89 -2.09 -12.66 -22.79
CA GLY A 89 -2.89 -12.85 -23.99
C GLY A 89 -2.32 -12.11 -25.19
N ASP A 90 -2.58 -12.61 -26.38
CA ASP A 90 -2.08 -12.13 -27.66
C ASP A 90 -2.84 -10.92 -28.23
N GLY A 91 -4.00 -10.59 -27.65
CA GLY A 91 -4.91 -9.53 -28.12
C GLY A 91 -5.78 -9.97 -29.30
N ASN A 92 -5.77 -11.26 -29.64
CA ASN A 92 -6.56 -11.84 -30.73
C ASN A 92 -7.50 -12.95 -30.23
N GLU A 93 -7.70 -13.05 -28.91
CA GLU A 93 -8.62 -13.99 -28.29
C GLU A 93 -10.03 -13.77 -28.83
N ASP A 94 -10.74 -14.87 -29.11
CA ASP A 94 -12.19 -14.81 -29.32
C ASP A 94 -12.84 -14.35 -28.01
N PRO A 95 -13.56 -13.21 -27.97
CA PRO A 95 -14.19 -12.72 -26.74
C PRO A 95 -15.12 -13.76 -26.10
N ASN A 96 -15.68 -14.69 -26.88
CA ASN A 96 -16.56 -15.73 -26.36
C ASN A 96 -15.86 -16.79 -25.48
N VAL A 97 -14.52 -16.79 -25.41
CA VAL A 97 -13.83 -17.61 -24.40
C VAL A 97 -14.09 -17.10 -22.99
N PHE A 98 -14.39 -15.81 -22.83
CA PHE A 98 -14.79 -15.23 -21.55
C PHE A 98 -16.21 -15.66 -21.19
N ALA A 99 -16.31 -16.62 -20.27
CA ALA A 99 -17.58 -17.23 -19.89
C ALA A 99 -17.59 -17.70 -18.43
N PRO A 100 -17.49 -16.78 -17.44
CA PRO A 100 -17.62 -17.17 -16.03
C PRO A 100 -19.00 -17.76 -15.75
N THR A 101 -19.03 -18.84 -14.98
CA THR A 101 -20.24 -19.63 -14.74
C THR A 101 -20.93 -19.33 -13.41
N SER A 102 -20.22 -18.75 -12.44
CA SER A 102 -20.82 -18.33 -11.17
C SER A 102 -21.54 -16.99 -11.32
N GLN A 103 -22.54 -16.78 -10.49
CA GLN A 103 -23.14 -15.46 -10.27
C GLN A 103 -22.58 -14.81 -9.00
N ASN A 104 -22.58 -13.48 -8.98
CA ASN A 104 -22.24 -12.65 -7.82
C ASN A 104 -20.86 -12.98 -7.23
N PHE A 105 -19.89 -13.36 -8.06
CA PHE A 105 -18.57 -13.77 -7.58
C PHE A 105 -17.74 -12.59 -7.09
N CYS A 106 -17.97 -11.36 -7.55
CA CYS A 106 -17.28 -10.19 -6.99
C CYS A 106 -17.64 -9.97 -5.52
N GLN A 107 -18.83 -10.38 -5.06
CA GLN A 107 -19.17 -10.38 -3.63
C GLN A 107 -18.28 -11.34 -2.82
N GLN A 108 -17.88 -12.46 -3.41
CA GLN A 108 -16.90 -13.36 -2.77
C GLN A 108 -15.54 -12.67 -2.70
N TRP A 109 -15.09 -12.01 -3.77
CA TRP A 109 -13.80 -11.32 -3.78
C TRP A 109 -13.71 -10.26 -2.68
N VAL A 110 -14.73 -9.40 -2.61
CA VAL A 110 -14.79 -8.32 -1.63
C VAL A 110 -14.92 -8.86 -0.20
N ARG A 111 -15.70 -9.93 0.00
CA ARG A 111 -15.80 -10.59 1.31
C ARG A 111 -14.44 -11.14 1.75
N VAL A 112 -13.74 -11.88 0.88
CA VAL A 112 -12.42 -12.45 1.18
C VAL A 112 -11.41 -11.35 1.48
N ALA A 113 -11.42 -10.25 0.73
CA ALA A 113 -10.58 -9.09 1.01
C ALA A 113 -10.84 -8.50 2.40
N LYS A 114 -12.11 -8.24 2.73
CA LYS A 114 -12.52 -7.64 4.00
C LYS A 114 -12.20 -8.53 5.20
N GLU A 115 -12.53 -9.82 5.12
CA GLU A 115 -12.26 -10.81 6.18
C GLU A 115 -10.76 -10.98 6.46
N ASN A 116 -9.91 -10.65 5.48
CA ASN A 116 -8.45 -10.73 5.60
C ASN A 116 -7.79 -9.36 5.72
N GLY A 117 -8.54 -8.32 6.10
CA GLY A 117 -8.01 -7.01 6.47
C GLY A 117 -7.43 -6.18 5.31
N PHE A 118 -7.76 -6.50 4.06
CA PHE A 118 -7.43 -5.63 2.93
C PHE A 118 -8.38 -4.44 2.90
N LYS A 119 -7.84 -3.25 2.65
CA LYS A 119 -8.62 -2.00 2.54
C LYS A 119 -8.90 -1.61 1.10
N VAL A 120 -8.12 -2.12 0.15
CA VAL A 120 -8.21 -1.84 -1.28
C VAL A 120 -8.06 -3.13 -2.08
N ILE A 121 -8.81 -3.22 -3.18
CA ILE A 121 -8.67 -4.26 -4.19
C ILE A 121 -8.29 -3.60 -5.52
N SER A 122 -7.17 -4.05 -6.10
CA SER A 122 -6.75 -3.79 -7.47
C SER A 122 -7.39 -4.83 -8.39
N LEU A 123 -8.14 -4.41 -9.41
CA LEU A 123 -8.72 -5.32 -10.42
C LEU A 123 -8.16 -4.98 -11.79
N THR A 124 -7.77 -6.00 -12.57
CA THR A 124 -7.42 -5.87 -13.99
C THR A 124 -8.65 -5.49 -14.82
N ALA A 125 -9.00 -4.20 -14.84
CA ALA A 125 -10.08 -3.68 -15.69
C ALA A 125 -9.78 -3.96 -17.17
N LYS A 126 -8.51 -3.81 -17.56
CA LYS A 126 -7.96 -4.22 -18.85
C LYS A 126 -6.52 -4.69 -18.66
N HIS A 127 -6.19 -5.90 -19.11
CA HIS A 127 -4.82 -6.43 -19.11
C HIS A 127 -4.13 -6.21 -20.48
N HIS A 128 -2.90 -6.69 -20.68
CA HIS A 128 -2.13 -6.49 -21.92
C HIS A 128 -2.83 -6.97 -23.20
N ASP A 129 -3.67 -7.99 -23.08
CA ASP A 129 -4.55 -8.48 -24.15
C ASP A 129 -5.55 -7.44 -24.65
N GLY A 130 -5.78 -6.36 -23.91
CA GLY A 130 -6.68 -5.27 -24.32
C GLY A 130 -8.16 -5.53 -24.05
N PHE A 131 -8.52 -6.73 -23.57
CA PHE A 131 -9.92 -7.08 -23.28
C PHE A 131 -10.43 -6.31 -22.06
N CYS A 132 -11.49 -5.52 -22.25
CA CYS A 132 -12.08 -4.71 -21.19
C CYS A 132 -13.19 -5.46 -20.44
N LEU A 133 -13.10 -5.47 -19.11
CA LEU A 133 -14.08 -6.12 -18.21
C LEU A 133 -15.43 -5.38 -18.07
N TRP A 134 -15.58 -4.24 -18.75
CA TRP A 134 -16.80 -3.44 -18.79
C TRP A 134 -17.19 -3.11 -20.23
N PRO A 135 -18.46 -2.79 -20.52
CA PRO A 135 -18.94 -2.54 -21.87
C PRO A 135 -18.55 -1.15 -22.38
N SER A 136 -17.24 -0.85 -22.44
CA SER A 136 -16.72 0.45 -22.92
C SER A 136 -17.29 0.82 -24.30
N PRO A 137 -17.78 2.05 -24.51
CA PRO A 137 -18.21 2.51 -25.83
C PRO A 137 -17.01 2.76 -26.77
N HIS A 138 -15.77 2.77 -26.27
CA HIS A 138 -14.58 3.12 -27.05
C HIS A 138 -13.85 1.92 -27.68
N THR A 139 -14.29 0.69 -27.40
CA THR A 139 -13.75 -0.54 -28.01
C THR A 139 -14.78 -1.67 -28.06
N ASP A 140 -14.74 -2.49 -29.10
CA ASP A 140 -15.52 -3.73 -29.21
C ASP A 140 -14.83 -4.93 -28.53
N HIS A 141 -13.57 -4.79 -28.11
CA HIS A 141 -12.86 -5.85 -27.40
C HIS A 141 -13.14 -5.79 -25.90
N SER A 142 -14.37 -6.13 -25.55
CA SER A 142 -14.86 -6.10 -24.17
C SER A 142 -15.94 -7.14 -23.92
N VAL A 143 -16.40 -7.21 -22.67
CA VAL A 143 -17.55 -8.05 -22.26
C VAL A 143 -18.80 -7.86 -23.13
N LYS A 144 -18.96 -6.71 -23.79
CA LYS A 144 -20.10 -6.44 -24.70
C LYS A 144 -20.11 -7.31 -25.97
N SER A 145 -18.97 -7.87 -26.34
CA SER A 145 -18.81 -8.74 -27.52
C SER A 145 -18.80 -10.23 -27.17
N THR A 146 -19.17 -10.58 -25.94
CA THR A 146 -19.20 -11.96 -25.45
C THR A 146 -20.62 -12.52 -25.49
N LYS A 147 -20.76 -13.85 -25.57
CA LYS A 147 -22.02 -14.56 -25.29
C LYS A 147 -22.37 -14.59 -23.79
N TRP A 148 -21.39 -14.29 -22.92
CA TRP A 148 -21.63 -14.26 -21.49
C TRP A 148 -22.60 -13.12 -21.16
N ALA A 149 -23.61 -13.44 -20.35
CA ALA A 149 -24.70 -12.53 -20.00
C ALA A 149 -25.34 -11.83 -21.23
N ASP A 150 -25.42 -12.53 -22.37
CA ASP A 150 -25.93 -12.00 -23.64
C ASP A 150 -25.25 -10.68 -24.09
N GLY A 151 -23.97 -10.51 -23.76
CA GLY A 151 -23.20 -9.28 -24.06
C GLY A 151 -23.59 -8.07 -23.19
N LYS A 152 -24.39 -8.28 -22.14
CA LYS A 152 -24.89 -7.22 -21.22
C LYS A 152 -24.22 -7.23 -19.87
N GLY A 153 -23.24 -8.11 -19.66
CA GLY A 153 -22.52 -8.18 -18.40
C GLY A 153 -21.57 -7.01 -18.22
N ASP A 154 -21.38 -6.59 -16.97
CA ASP A 154 -20.43 -5.56 -16.56
C ASP A 154 -19.79 -5.99 -15.24
N ILE A 155 -18.55 -6.48 -15.32
CA ILE A 155 -17.82 -6.96 -14.14
C ILE A 155 -17.41 -5.79 -13.24
N LEU A 156 -17.08 -4.63 -13.84
CA LEU A 156 -16.69 -3.46 -13.06
C LEU A 156 -17.86 -2.90 -12.27
N ARG A 157 -19.10 -2.98 -12.78
CA ARG A 157 -20.30 -2.64 -12.01
C ARG A 157 -20.50 -3.59 -10.83
N GLU A 158 -20.48 -4.91 -11.08
CA GLU A 158 -20.64 -5.90 -10.00
C GLU A 158 -19.57 -5.73 -8.91
N PHE A 159 -18.32 -5.50 -9.32
CA PHE A 159 -17.18 -5.27 -8.44
C PHE A 159 -17.29 -3.97 -7.65
N SER A 160 -17.54 -2.84 -8.32
CA SER A 160 -17.63 -1.54 -7.67
C SER A 160 -18.80 -1.47 -6.68
N ASP A 161 -19.96 -2.01 -7.05
CA ASP A 161 -21.12 -2.07 -6.16
C ASP A 161 -20.82 -2.90 -4.90
N ALA A 162 -20.13 -4.04 -5.06
CA ALA A 162 -19.71 -4.88 -3.94
C ALA A 162 -18.70 -4.15 -3.03
N CYS A 163 -17.69 -3.49 -3.60
CA CYS A 163 -16.69 -2.71 -2.88
C CYS A 163 -17.33 -1.56 -2.09
N ASN A 164 -18.15 -0.74 -2.76
CA ASN A 164 -18.85 0.40 -2.15
C ASN A 164 -19.77 -0.04 -1.01
N LYS A 165 -20.49 -1.15 -1.18
CA LYS A 165 -21.35 -1.72 -0.13
C LYS A 165 -20.57 -2.15 1.12
N GLN A 166 -19.32 -2.56 0.96
CA GLN A 166 -18.50 -3.13 2.05
C GLN A 166 -17.46 -2.15 2.61
N GLY A 167 -17.31 -0.97 2.02
CA GLY A 167 -16.31 0.02 2.39
C GLY A 167 -14.89 -0.34 1.96
N ILE A 168 -14.74 -1.07 0.84
CA ILE A 168 -13.44 -1.44 0.28
C ILE A 168 -13.11 -0.46 -0.86
N GLY A 169 -11.90 0.10 -0.84
CA GLY A 169 -11.43 1.00 -1.90
C GLY A 169 -11.16 0.26 -3.20
N ILE A 170 -11.38 0.97 -4.32
CA ILE A 170 -11.22 0.44 -5.67
C ILE A 170 -9.93 0.98 -6.29
N ASN A 171 -9.03 0.08 -6.69
CA ASN A 171 -7.89 0.40 -7.53
C ASN A 171 -8.07 -0.27 -8.91
N TYR A 172 -7.93 0.49 -9.99
CA TYR A 172 -8.04 -0.07 -11.33
C TYR A 172 -6.65 -0.29 -11.92
N TYR A 173 -6.34 -1.54 -12.23
CA TYR A 173 -5.28 -1.85 -13.17
C TYR A 173 -5.82 -1.62 -14.58
N LEU A 174 -5.19 -0.69 -15.30
CA LEU A 174 -5.51 -0.39 -16.69
C LEU A 174 -4.21 -0.43 -17.48
N SER A 175 -4.03 -1.50 -18.27
CA SER A 175 -2.77 -1.71 -18.96
C SER A 175 -2.47 -0.59 -19.97
N PRO A 176 -1.31 0.10 -19.85
CA PRO A 176 -0.87 1.03 -20.88
C PRO A 176 -0.52 0.30 -22.17
N TRP A 177 0.13 -0.85 -22.06
CA TRP A 177 0.41 -1.73 -23.20
C TRP A 177 -0.86 -2.47 -23.61
N ASP A 178 -1.26 -2.31 -24.88
CA ASP A 178 -2.45 -2.92 -25.45
C ASP A 178 -2.06 -3.67 -26.73
N ARG A 179 -2.29 -4.99 -26.72
CA ARG A 179 -1.96 -5.89 -27.83
C ARG A 179 -3.10 -6.03 -28.85
N HIS A 180 -4.28 -5.48 -28.55
CA HIS A 180 -5.46 -5.55 -29.41
C HIS A 180 -5.67 -4.24 -30.20
N ASP A 181 -5.58 -3.10 -29.51
CA ASP A 181 -6.03 -1.83 -30.07
C ASP A 181 -5.08 -1.30 -31.16
N LYS A 182 -5.60 -1.09 -32.37
CA LYS A 182 -4.83 -0.62 -33.52
C LYS A 182 -4.30 0.81 -33.36
N ARG A 183 -4.85 1.60 -32.44
CA ARG A 183 -4.34 2.94 -32.11
C ARG A 183 -3.05 2.85 -31.31
N TYR A 184 -2.77 1.72 -30.64
CA TYR A 184 -1.54 1.54 -29.86
C TYR A 184 -0.31 1.88 -30.73
N GLY A 185 0.59 2.73 -30.20
CA GLY A 185 1.69 3.30 -31.00
C GLY A 185 1.43 4.70 -31.56
N THR A 186 0.22 5.25 -31.41
CA THR A 186 -0.18 6.57 -31.96
C THR A 186 -0.67 7.54 -30.88
N GLU A 187 -0.75 8.83 -31.24
CA GLU A 187 -1.32 9.87 -30.37
C GLU A 187 -2.80 9.62 -30.04
N ALA A 188 -3.58 9.06 -30.99
CA ALA A 188 -4.98 8.72 -30.79
C ALA A 188 -5.20 7.65 -29.70
N TYR A 189 -4.17 6.89 -29.32
CA TYR A 189 -4.25 5.99 -28.18
C TYR A 189 -4.28 6.75 -26.85
N ASN A 190 -3.68 7.94 -26.77
CA ASN A 190 -3.74 8.76 -25.56
C ASN A 190 -5.18 9.24 -25.29
N ASP A 191 -5.92 9.60 -26.34
CA ASP A 191 -7.34 9.97 -26.24
C ASP A 191 -8.17 8.76 -25.79
N TYR A 192 -7.98 7.61 -26.44
CA TYR A 192 -8.64 6.35 -26.05
C TYR A 192 -8.38 5.96 -24.59
N PHE A 193 -7.12 6.01 -24.15
CA PHE A 193 -6.75 5.68 -22.78
C PHE A 193 -7.35 6.69 -21.79
N THR A 194 -7.36 7.98 -22.15
CA THR A 194 -7.96 9.05 -21.34
C THR A 194 -9.47 8.88 -21.20
N ASP A 195 -10.16 8.53 -22.29
CA ASP A 195 -11.59 8.23 -22.28
C ASP A 195 -11.88 7.08 -21.29
N GLN A 196 -11.11 5.98 -21.36
CA GLN A 196 -11.26 4.86 -20.42
C GLN A 196 -11.01 5.27 -18.97
N LEU A 197 -10.01 6.12 -18.69
CA LEU A 197 -9.79 6.65 -17.34
C LEU A 197 -11.01 7.44 -16.84
N VAL A 198 -11.62 8.26 -17.70
CA VAL A 198 -12.81 9.03 -17.36
C VAL A 198 -13.99 8.10 -17.07
N GLU A 199 -14.24 7.08 -17.89
CA GLU A 199 -15.28 6.06 -17.64
C GLU A 199 -15.12 5.44 -16.24
N LEU A 200 -13.90 4.98 -15.91
CA LEU A 200 -13.60 4.32 -14.65
C LEU A 200 -13.85 5.22 -13.43
N MET A 201 -13.60 6.53 -13.54
CA MET A 201 -13.77 7.48 -12.44
C MET A 201 -15.19 8.08 -12.33
N THR A 202 -15.96 8.06 -13.41
CA THR A 202 -17.27 8.74 -13.45
C THR A 202 -18.44 7.76 -13.33
N GLU A 203 -18.27 6.52 -13.78
CA GLU A 203 -19.36 5.55 -13.84
C GLU A 203 -19.35 4.58 -12.64
N TYR A 204 -18.19 4.27 -12.06
CA TYR A 204 -18.04 3.15 -11.11
C TYR A 204 -17.78 3.57 -9.64
N GLY A 205 -18.09 4.84 -9.31
CA GLY A 205 -17.97 5.36 -7.95
C GLY A 205 -16.55 5.80 -7.57
N PRO A 206 -16.29 6.08 -6.28
CA PRO A 206 -15.02 6.63 -5.83
C PRO A 206 -13.84 5.69 -6.07
N VAL A 207 -12.82 6.20 -6.78
CA VAL A 207 -11.58 5.47 -7.07
C VAL A 207 -10.52 5.78 -6.02
N ALA A 208 -9.95 4.73 -5.42
CA ALA A 208 -8.84 4.82 -4.46
C ALA A 208 -7.47 4.87 -5.16
N GLY A 209 -7.33 4.26 -6.36
CA GLY A 209 -6.08 4.30 -7.09
C GLY A 209 -6.14 3.84 -8.55
N PHE A 210 -5.02 4.01 -9.24
CA PHE A 210 -4.73 3.40 -10.54
C PHE A 210 -3.37 2.71 -10.53
N TRP A 211 -3.31 1.50 -11.09
CA TRP A 211 -2.08 0.75 -11.28
C TRP A 211 -1.73 0.70 -12.78
N PHE A 212 -0.57 1.26 -13.16
CA PHE A 212 -0.12 1.35 -14.54
C PHE A 212 1.14 0.54 -14.79
N ASP A 213 1.02 -0.53 -15.56
CA ASP A 213 2.11 -1.46 -15.86
C ASP A 213 3.30 -0.83 -16.59
N GLY A 214 4.50 -1.31 -16.26
CA GLY A 214 5.75 -0.99 -16.94
C GLY A 214 6.22 -2.07 -17.91
N ALA A 215 5.51 -3.19 -18.06
CA ALA A 215 5.83 -4.26 -18.99
C ALA A 215 5.45 -3.87 -20.44
N PHE A 216 6.40 -4.09 -21.36
CA PHE A 216 6.25 -3.82 -22.80
C PHE A 216 6.83 -4.98 -23.66
N GLY A 217 6.83 -6.20 -23.11
CA GLY A 217 7.55 -7.36 -23.64
C GLY A 217 7.20 -7.71 -25.09
N GLY A 218 8.20 -7.98 -25.93
CA GLY A 218 7.99 -8.59 -27.24
C GLY A 218 7.61 -7.67 -28.41
N SER A 219 7.58 -6.34 -28.24
CA SER A 219 7.53 -5.47 -29.42
C SER A 219 8.81 -5.64 -30.25
N LYS A 220 8.67 -6.14 -31.49
CA LYS A 220 9.76 -6.08 -32.50
C LYS A 220 10.21 -4.65 -32.81
N ASP A 221 9.46 -3.68 -32.31
CA ASP A 221 9.76 -2.27 -32.44
C ASP A 221 10.12 -1.72 -31.06
N SER A 222 11.40 -1.82 -30.71
CA SER A 222 12.02 -1.16 -29.56
C SER A 222 11.90 0.38 -29.58
N ARG A 223 11.20 0.93 -30.57
CA ARG A 223 10.82 2.35 -30.71
C ARG A 223 9.37 2.62 -30.31
N ASN A 224 8.53 1.60 -30.15
CA ASN A 224 7.08 1.74 -29.94
C ASN A 224 6.69 1.73 -28.46
N MET A 225 7.50 2.40 -27.63
CA MET A 225 7.02 3.06 -26.42
C MET A 225 6.24 4.30 -26.86
N SER A 226 5.08 4.11 -27.51
CA SER A 226 4.19 5.20 -27.94
C SER A 226 4.22 6.30 -26.90
N PRO A 227 4.39 7.60 -27.25
CA PRO A 227 4.55 8.62 -26.23
C PRO A 227 3.25 8.76 -25.44
N PHE A 228 3.11 7.92 -24.42
CA PHE A 228 2.04 7.99 -23.46
C PHE A 228 2.08 9.37 -22.86
N ASP A 229 0.97 10.09 -22.93
CA ASP A 229 0.83 11.38 -22.27
C ASP A 229 0.63 11.18 -20.76
N TRP A 230 1.65 10.63 -20.10
CA TRP A 230 1.66 10.44 -18.64
C TRP A 230 1.28 11.71 -17.89
N PRO A 231 1.83 12.91 -18.21
CA PRO A 231 1.37 14.15 -17.59
C PRO A 231 -0.13 14.42 -17.80
N GLY A 232 -0.67 14.18 -19.00
CA GLY A 232 -2.10 14.28 -19.29
C GLY A 232 -2.93 13.32 -18.45
N TYR A 233 -2.55 12.04 -18.41
CA TYR A 233 -3.23 11.00 -17.62
C TYR A 233 -3.29 11.38 -16.14
N TYR A 234 -2.17 11.85 -15.58
CA TYR A 234 -2.13 12.27 -14.18
C TYR A 234 -2.98 13.50 -13.92
N LYS A 235 -3.01 14.48 -14.82
CA LYS A 235 -3.89 15.65 -14.70
C LYS A 235 -5.36 15.24 -14.71
N VAL A 236 -5.74 14.29 -15.56
CA VAL A 236 -7.10 13.76 -15.62
C VAL A 236 -7.46 13.05 -14.31
N ILE A 237 -6.60 12.16 -13.82
CA ILE A 237 -6.82 11.48 -12.53
C ILE A 237 -6.93 12.48 -11.38
N ARG A 238 -6.03 13.46 -11.31
CA ARG A 238 -6.06 14.50 -10.27
C ARG A 238 -7.30 15.38 -10.33
N ARG A 239 -7.89 15.54 -11.52
CA ARG A 239 -9.14 16.31 -11.71
C ARG A 239 -10.36 15.55 -11.19
N TYR A 240 -10.48 14.26 -11.51
CA TYR A 240 -11.69 13.47 -11.20
C TYR A 240 -11.58 12.70 -9.87
N ALA A 241 -10.38 12.26 -9.49
CA ALA A 241 -10.08 11.52 -8.27
C ALA A 241 -8.82 12.06 -7.59
N PRO A 242 -8.85 13.29 -7.01
CA PRO A 242 -7.66 13.95 -6.44
C PRO A 242 -7.00 13.17 -5.30
N ALA A 243 -7.74 12.30 -4.61
CA ALA A 243 -7.23 11.46 -3.53
C ALA A 243 -6.67 10.10 -4.01
N ALA A 244 -6.80 9.77 -5.29
CA ALA A 244 -6.35 8.48 -5.82
C ALA A 244 -4.82 8.41 -5.89
N PHE A 245 -4.25 7.32 -5.39
CA PHE A 245 -2.83 7.02 -5.60
C PHE A 245 -2.60 6.45 -7.02
N ILE A 246 -1.43 6.72 -7.58
CA ILE A 246 -1.05 6.21 -8.90
C ILE A 246 0.26 5.44 -8.77
N GLU A 247 0.19 4.15 -9.08
CA GLU A 247 1.27 3.19 -8.86
C GLU A 247 2.11 2.92 -10.11
N MET A 248 3.29 2.35 -9.87
CA MET A 248 4.26 1.88 -10.87
C MET A 248 4.76 2.96 -11.81
N MET A 249 4.10 3.14 -12.96
CA MET A 249 4.44 4.21 -13.89
C MET A 249 3.98 5.58 -13.36
N GLY A 250 3.16 5.62 -12.31
CA GLY A 250 2.67 6.82 -11.63
C GLY A 250 3.70 7.60 -10.78
N PRO A 251 3.32 8.81 -10.32
CA PRO A 251 4.17 9.65 -9.49
C PRO A 251 4.14 9.33 -7.98
N ASP A 252 3.20 8.53 -7.49
CA ASP A 252 2.96 8.42 -6.03
C ASP A 252 3.63 7.21 -5.40
N VAL A 253 3.63 6.05 -6.07
CA VAL A 253 4.11 4.78 -5.51
C VAL A 253 4.95 4.04 -6.54
N GLY A 254 6.12 3.55 -6.15
CA GLY A 254 7.03 2.82 -7.03
C GLY A 254 7.14 1.35 -6.66
N GLY A 255 7.31 0.47 -7.65
CA GLY A 255 7.58 -0.94 -7.37
C GLY A 255 8.94 -1.18 -6.70
N VAL A 256 9.06 -2.29 -5.97
CA VAL A 256 10.35 -2.80 -5.45
C VAL A 256 11.31 -3.29 -6.54
N GLY A 257 10.82 -3.43 -7.77
CA GLY A 257 11.60 -3.82 -8.95
C GLY A 257 11.77 -5.33 -9.11
N ASN A 258 10.89 -6.12 -8.49
CA ASN A 258 10.72 -7.55 -8.71
C ASN A 258 9.29 -7.96 -8.36
N GLU A 259 8.80 -9.03 -8.97
CA GLU A 259 7.46 -9.58 -8.72
C GLU A 259 7.45 -10.72 -7.69
N ALA A 260 8.62 -11.01 -7.12
CA ALA A 260 8.76 -11.97 -6.03
C ALA A 260 8.23 -11.39 -4.69
N GLY A 261 7.74 -10.14 -4.67
CA GLY A 261 7.21 -9.50 -3.47
C GLY A 261 8.27 -9.18 -2.41
N VAL A 262 9.54 -9.03 -2.82
CA VAL A 262 10.67 -8.83 -1.90
C VAL A 262 11.13 -7.38 -1.95
N GLY A 263 10.84 -6.63 -0.88
CA GLY A 263 11.41 -5.29 -0.64
C GLY A 263 12.91 -5.35 -0.33
N ARG A 264 13.61 -4.24 -0.50
CA ARG A 264 15.06 -4.17 -0.20
C ARG A 264 15.30 -4.17 1.31
N GLU A 265 16.38 -4.82 1.74
CA GLU A 265 16.89 -4.73 3.12
C GLU A 265 17.04 -3.27 3.57
N GLU A 266 17.60 -2.45 2.68
CA GLU A 266 17.67 -1.00 2.79
C GLU A 266 16.59 -0.37 1.91
N ASN A 267 15.50 0.08 2.54
CA ASN A 267 14.34 0.62 1.85
C ASN A 267 14.13 2.09 2.24
N TRP A 268 14.84 2.97 1.55
CA TRP A 268 14.55 4.39 1.57
C TRP A 268 13.32 4.68 0.71
N CYS A 269 12.31 5.30 1.31
CA CYS A 269 11.11 5.77 0.61
C CYS A 269 11.36 7.09 -0.13
N PHE A 270 12.54 7.25 -0.72
CA PHE A 270 12.84 8.36 -1.60
C PHE A 270 13.82 7.99 -2.69
N GLU A 271 13.76 8.72 -3.79
CA GLU A 271 14.61 8.52 -4.96
C GLU A 271 14.88 9.85 -5.66
N SER A 272 15.91 9.88 -6.51
CA SER A 272 16.18 11.06 -7.32
C SER A 272 15.15 11.25 -8.43
N SER A 273 14.89 12.51 -8.76
CA SER A 273 14.02 12.97 -9.84
C SER A 273 14.82 13.86 -10.80
N PRO A 274 14.82 13.57 -12.12
CA PRO A 274 14.25 12.37 -12.72
C PRO A 274 15.05 11.12 -12.32
N TYR A 275 14.35 10.01 -12.13
CA TYR A 275 14.92 8.72 -11.72
C TYR A 275 16.05 8.28 -12.67
N LYS A 276 17.27 8.15 -12.13
CA LYS A 276 18.43 7.63 -12.87
C LYS A 276 18.48 6.10 -12.75
N THR A 277 17.79 5.36 -13.62
CA THR A 277 18.08 3.92 -13.77
C THR A 277 19.34 3.71 -14.62
N PRO A 278 20.31 2.88 -14.17
CA PRO A 278 21.38 2.42 -15.04
C PRO A 278 20.85 1.27 -15.92
N SER A 279 20.24 1.59 -17.05
CA SER A 279 20.20 0.79 -18.31
C SER A 279 18.94 1.08 -19.13
N ARG A 280 19.17 1.33 -20.43
CA ARG A 280 18.39 1.15 -21.69
C ARG A 280 16.85 1.23 -21.74
N VAL A 281 16.11 1.25 -20.64
CA VAL A 281 14.66 1.46 -20.60
C VAL A 281 14.45 2.87 -20.08
N ARG A 282 14.19 3.82 -20.99
CA ARG A 282 13.81 5.20 -20.63
C ARG A 282 12.43 5.14 -19.99
N ARG A 283 12.36 4.87 -18.67
CA ARG A 283 11.20 5.19 -17.85
C ARG A 283 10.90 6.68 -18.09
N GLY A 284 9.66 6.99 -18.46
CA GLY A 284 9.22 8.31 -18.88
C GLY A 284 9.79 9.38 -17.95
N LYS A 285 10.41 10.41 -18.51
CA LYS A 285 10.88 11.56 -17.74
C LYS A 285 9.66 12.12 -17.01
N LEU A 286 9.62 11.92 -15.70
CA LEU A 286 8.66 12.60 -14.84
C LEU A 286 8.96 14.11 -14.87
N PRO A 287 7.94 14.97 -14.72
CA PRO A 287 8.18 16.38 -14.52
C PRO A 287 9.06 16.55 -13.28
N VAL A 288 10.16 17.30 -13.45
CA VAL A 288 11.04 17.72 -12.37
C VAL A 288 10.16 18.44 -11.34
N ALA A 289 10.06 17.89 -10.13
CA ALA A 289 9.27 18.51 -9.07
C ALA A 289 9.97 19.82 -8.68
N TYR A 290 9.46 20.97 -9.13
CA TYR A 290 10.02 22.27 -8.77
C TYR A 290 9.71 22.54 -7.29
N ILE A 291 10.74 22.63 -6.45
CA ILE A 291 10.64 23.21 -5.10
C ILE A 291 11.80 24.19 -4.92
N GLY A 292 11.48 25.48 -4.92
CA GLY A 292 12.10 26.53 -4.10
C GLY A 292 13.63 26.65 -4.01
N HIS A 293 14.15 27.66 -4.71
CA HIS A 293 15.29 28.52 -4.38
C HIS A 293 16.66 27.91 -4.01
N THR A 294 17.53 27.82 -5.01
CA THR A 294 18.90 28.34 -4.88
C THR A 294 19.15 29.35 -6.00
N TYR A 295 19.13 30.64 -5.64
CA TYR A 295 19.48 31.73 -6.56
C TYR A 295 21.00 31.81 -6.66
N ASP A 296 21.58 31.27 -7.74
CA ASP A 296 22.99 31.46 -8.04
C ASP A 296 23.19 32.80 -8.77
N LYS A 297 23.70 33.79 -8.03
CA LYS A 297 24.04 35.12 -8.56
C LYS A 297 25.06 35.08 -9.70
N GLY A 298 25.95 34.08 -9.73
CA GLY A 298 26.97 33.93 -10.76
C GLY A 298 26.39 33.45 -12.09
N ALA A 299 25.40 32.56 -12.05
CA ALA A 299 24.74 32.03 -13.24
C ALA A 299 23.83 33.07 -13.93
N ALA A 300 23.24 34.00 -13.17
CA ALA A 300 22.36 35.05 -13.68
C ALA A 300 23.11 36.17 -14.43
N ALA A 301 24.39 36.38 -14.15
CA ALA A 301 25.17 37.47 -14.73
C ALA A 301 25.60 37.24 -16.20
N GLY A 302 25.46 36.02 -16.72
CA GLY A 302 25.93 35.62 -18.06
C GLY A 302 24.85 35.55 -19.15
N VAL A 303 23.59 35.86 -18.84
CA VAL A 303 22.50 35.68 -19.82
C VAL A 303 22.33 36.95 -20.66
N VAL A 304 22.89 36.92 -21.87
CA VAL A 304 22.59 37.90 -22.93
C VAL A 304 21.12 37.77 -23.33
N ALA A 305 20.44 38.90 -23.54
CA ALA A 305 19.04 38.98 -23.93
C ALA A 305 18.73 38.03 -25.12
N GLY A 306 17.95 36.98 -24.86
CA GLY A 306 17.50 36.00 -25.86
C GLY A 306 18.03 34.57 -25.69
N GLY A 307 18.97 34.31 -24.79
CA GLY A 307 19.41 32.94 -24.46
C GLY A 307 18.57 32.30 -23.34
N GLN A 308 18.05 31.08 -23.56
CA GLN A 308 17.55 30.23 -22.46
C GLN A 308 18.73 29.92 -21.52
N PRO A 309 18.64 30.18 -20.21
CA PRO A 309 19.72 29.86 -19.29
C PRO A 309 20.06 28.37 -19.35
N SER A 310 21.34 28.03 -19.33
CA SER A 310 21.80 26.65 -19.19
C SER A 310 21.55 26.17 -17.76
N TYR A 311 20.34 25.71 -17.48
CA TYR A 311 20.02 25.11 -16.18
C TYR A 311 20.71 23.75 -16.05
N LYS A 312 21.60 23.59 -15.06
CA LYS A 312 21.96 22.25 -14.56
C LYS A 312 20.72 21.68 -13.87
N ALA A 313 20.27 20.49 -14.30
CA ALA A 313 19.23 19.76 -13.58
C ALA A 313 19.70 19.50 -12.15
N VAL A 314 19.02 20.10 -11.16
CA VAL A 314 19.20 19.75 -9.75
C VAL A 314 18.56 18.39 -9.56
N GLU A 315 19.35 17.41 -9.10
CA GLU A 315 18.83 16.10 -8.70
C GLU A 315 17.99 16.30 -7.44
N LEU A 316 16.67 16.15 -7.54
CA LEU A 316 15.76 16.35 -6.42
C LEU A 316 15.34 15.02 -5.83
N LEU A 317 15.43 14.88 -4.51
CA LEU A 317 14.87 13.73 -3.82
C LEU A 317 13.35 13.91 -3.70
N ARG A 318 12.58 12.96 -4.23
CA ARG A 318 11.14 12.86 -4.02
C ARG A 318 10.82 11.71 -3.08
N TYR A 319 9.79 11.85 -2.25
CA TYR A 319 9.28 10.73 -1.47
C TYR A 319 8.56 9.77 -2.42
N MET A 320 8.85 8.49 -2.26
CA MET A 320 8.37 7.40 -3.11
C MET A 320 8.29 6.12 -2.27
N PRO A 321 7.14 5.82 -1.63
CA PRO A 321 6.93 4.54 -0.97
C PRO A 321 7.03 3.41 -2.00
N ARG A 322 7.35 2.21 -1.48
CA ARG A 322 7.53 1.03 -2.31
C ARG A 322 6.38 0.04 -2.18
N GLU A 323 5.93 -0.46 -3.31
CA GLU A 323 5.00 -1.58 -3.41
C GLU A 323 5.76 -2.87 -3.74
N ALA A 324 5.51 -3.91 -2.95
CA ALA A 324 5.99 -5.27 -3.18
C ALA A 324 4.83 -6.13 -3.70
N ASN A 325 4.70 -6.22 -5.02
CA ASN A 325 3.68 -7.02 -5.68
C ASN A 325 4.13 -8.48 -5.87
N THR A 326 3.22 -9.41 -5.62
CA THR A 326 3.39 -10.84 -5.93
C THR A 326 2.05 -11.56 -5.99
N SER A 327 2.05 -12.80 -6.48
CA SER A 327 0.86 -13.67 -6.49
C SER A 327 0.86 -14.67 -5.35
N ILE A 328 -0.32 -15.08 -4.89
CA ILE A 328 -0.46 -16.26 -4.03
C ILE A 328 -0.10 -17.54 -4.79
N LEU A 329 -0.24 -17.54 -6.13
CA LEU A 329 0.12 -18.63 -7.01
C LEU A 329 1.54 -18.43 -7.59
N ARG A 330 1.95 -19.33 -8.50
CA ARG A 330 3.17 -19.14 -9.31
C ARG A 330 2.98 -18.20 -10.51
N GLY A 331 1.75 -18.06 -11.00
CA GLY A 331 1.37 -17.09 -12.05
C GLY A 331 0.43 -16.03 -11.48
N TRP A 332 0.16 -15.00 -12.25
CA TRP A 332 -0.84 -13.98 -11.95
C TRP A 332 -2.25 -14.49 -12.25
N PHE A 333 -2.41 -15.24 -13.34
CA PHE A 333 -3.67 -15.86 -13.73
C PHE A 333 -3.81 -17.31 -13.25
N TRP A 334 -5.04 -17.72 -12.96
CA TRP A 334 -5.36 -19.08 -12.61
C TRP A 334 -5.23 -19.98 -13.84
N ARG A 335 -4.59 -21.14 -13.66
CA ARG A 335 -4.47 -22.17 -14.69
C ARG A 335 -4.61 -23.54 -14.07
N ARG A 336 -5.29 -24.47 -14.75
CA ARG A 336 -5.38 -25.86 -14.30
C ARG A 336 -3.98 -26.51 -14.25
N GLY A 337 -3.68 -27.23 -13.17
CA GLY A 337 -2.47 -28.03 -13.03
C GLY A 337 -1.60 -27.59 -11.84
N PRO A 338 -0.36 -28.10 -11.70
CA PRO A 338 0.48 -27.85 -10.52
C PRO A 338 0.79 -26.37 -10.23
N ARG A 339 0.63 -25.49 -11.23
CA ARG A 339 0.82 -24.03 -11.08
C ARG A 339 -0.36 -23.33 -10.38
N SER A 340 -1.49 -24.00 -10.15
CA SER A 340 -2.63 -23.48 -9.37
C SER A 340 -2.47 -23.61 -7.86
N GLN A 341 -1.39 -24.23 -7.39
CA GLN A 341 -1.19 -24.42 -5.96
C GLN A 341 -0.75 -23.12 -5.29
N PRO A 342 -1.41 -22.68 -4.22
CA PRO A 342 -0.98 -21.51 -3.47
C PRO A 342 0.38 -21.74 -2.81
N LYS A 343 1.11 -20.65 -2.59
CA LYS A 343 2.33 -20.63 -1.78
C LYS A 343 2.03 -21.19 -0.39
N SER A 344 2.99 -21.93 0.17
CA SER A 344 2.87 -22.49 1.51
C SER A 344 2.78 -21.40 2.59
N PRO A 345 2.25 -21.72 3.78
CA PRO A 345 2.17 -20.78 4.89
C PRO A 345 3.52 -20.14 5.23
N GLN A 346 4.60 -20.93 5.22
CA GLN A 346 5.95 -20.42 5.45
C GLN A 346 6.37 -19.39 4.39
N GLN A 347 6.14 -19.66 3.11
CA GLN A 347 6.45 -18.72 2.02
C GLN A 347 5.64 -17.42 2.15
N LEU A 348 4.35 -17.52 2.49
CA LEU A 348 3.48 -16.36 2.68
C LEU A 348 3.90 -15.51 3.88
N ARG A 349 4.28 -16.14 5.01
CA ARG A 349 4.89 -15.41 6.14
C ARG A 349 6.19 -14.75 5.75
N ASP A 350 7.07 -15.45 5.02
CA ASP A 350 8.33 -14.88 4.54
C ASP A 350 8.10 -13.65 3.65
N LEU A 351 7.07 -13.67 2.80
CA LEU A 351 6.65 -12.52 2.00
C LEU A 351 6.18 -11.33 2.87
N HIS A 352 5.40 -11.56 3.92
CA HIS A 352 5.00 -10.50 4.86
C HIS A 352 6.22 -9.76 5.44
N PHE A 353 7.17 -10.51 6.01
CA PHE A 353 8.37 -9.91 6.60
C PHE A 353 9.31 -9.29 5.55
N ALA A 354 9.31 -9.81 4.32
CA ALA A 354 10.09 -9.26 3.21
C ALA A 354 9.43 -8.05 2.51
N SER A 355 8.17 -7.73 2.82
CA SER A 355 7.42 -6.60 2.24
C SER A 355 7.05 -5.59 3.33
N ILE A 356 5.96 -5.83 4.06
CA ILE A 356 5.48 -5.01 5.18
C ILE A 356 6.57 -4.85 6.24
N GLY A 357 7.28 -5.94 6.55
CA GLY A 357 8.41 -5.92 7.49
C GLY A 357 9.62 -5.12 7.01
N ARG A 358 9.64 -4.66 5.75
CA ARG A 358 10.68 -3.77 5.19
C ARG A 358 10.13 -2.38 4.83
N GLY A 359 8.94 -2.03 5.32
CA GLY A 359 8.31 -0.73 5.09
C GLY A 359 7.76 -0.55 3.67
N CYS A 360 7.51 -1.65 2.96
CA CYS A 360 6.77 -1.65 1.70
C CYS A 360 5.28 -1.92 1.97
N THR A 361 4.41 -1.50 1.05
CA THR A 361 3.05 -2.04 0.99
C THR A 361 3.07 -3.36 0.22
N MET A 362 2.43 -4.40 0.74
CA MET A 362 2.32 -5.69 0.05
C MET A 362 1.11 -5.69 -0.88
N MET A 363 1.32 -5.94 -2.17
CA MET A 363 0.22 -6.25 -3.08
C MET A 363 0.19 -7.75 -3.35
N LEU A 364 -0.83 -8.44 -2.85
CA LEU A 364 -0.97 -9.90 -2.97
C LEU A 364 -2.09 -10.26 -3.94
N ASN A 365 -1.74 -10.90 -5.06
CA ASN A 365 -2.71 -11.36 -6.04
C ASN A 365 -3.38 -12.66 -5.64
N LEU A 366 -4.71 -12.70 -5.71
CA LEU A 366 -5.51 -13.92 -5.76
C LEU A 366 -6.14 -14.00 -7.15
N SER A 367 -6.13 -15.19 -7.76
CA SER A 367 -6.68 -15.35 -9.11
C SER A 367 -7.97 -16.16 -9.11
N PRO A 368 -9.09 -15.59 -9.60
CA PRO A 368 -10.30 -16.34 -9.82
C PRO A 368 -10.11 -17.42 -10.88
N ASP A 369 -10.77 -18.56 -10.70
CA ASP A 369 -10.82 -19.61 -11.71
C ASP A 369 -11.83 -19.29 -12.82
N LYS A 370 -12.06 -20.25 -13.73
CA LYS A 370 -13.01 -20.10 -14.84
C LYS A 370 -14.46 -19.93 -14.39
N THR A 371 -14.80 -20.20 -13.14
CA THR A 371 -16.14 -19.91 -12.61
C THR A 371 -16.30 -18.43 -12.24
N GLY A 372 -15.20 -17.68 -12.15
CA GLY A 372 -15.15 -16.31 -11.64
C GLY A 372 -14.90 -16.23 -10.13
N ARG A 373 -14.79 -17.36 -9.42
CA ARG A 373 -14.57 -17.39 -7.96
C ARG A 373 -13.11 -17.64 -7.62
N PHE A 374 -12.68 -17.14 -6.46
CA PHE A 374 -11.45 -17.63 -5.84
C PHE A 374 -11.64 -19.09 -5.43
N PRO A 375 -10.75 -20.00 -5.87
CA PRO A 375 -10.65 -21.36 -5.36
C PRO A 375 -10.47 -21.40 -3.83
N GLU A 376 -11.04 -22.44 -3.20
CA GLU A 376 -11.03 -22.58 -1.73
C GLU A 376 -9.62 -22.72 -1.14
N ASP A 377 -8.69 -23.34 -1.87
CA ASP A 377 -7.29 -23.49 -1.45
C ASP A 377 -6.56 -22.14 -1.35
N GLN A 378 -6.78 -21.22 -2.29
CA GLN A 378 -6.27 -19.85 -2.23
C GLN A 378 -6.86 -19.08 -1.05
N VAL A 379 -8.19 -19.19 -0.83
CA VAL A 379 -8.86 -18.53 0.30
C VAL A 379 -8.34 -19.07 1.64
N ALA A 380 -8.17 -20.39 1.76
CA ALA A 380 -7.62 -21.03 2.96
C ALA A 380 -6.17 -20.61 3.23
N ALA A 381 -5.32 -20.56 2.20
CA ALA A 381 -3.93 -20.12 2.33
C ALA A 381 -3.84 -18.65 2.75
N LEU A 382 -4.68 -17.78 2.19
CA LEU A 382 -4.76 -16.38 2.60
C LEU A 382 -5.23 -16.24 4.05
N LYS A 383 -6.29 -16.98 4.43
CA LYS A 383 -6.81 -16.96 5.80
C LYS A 383 -5.73 -17.41 6.79
N GLN A 384 -5.02 -18.48 6.47
CA GLN A 384 -3.93 -18.97 7.31
C GLN A 384 -2.83 -17.91 7.48
N LEU A 385 -2.43 -17.22 6.40
CA LEU A 385 -1.49 -16.11 6.51
C LEU A 385 -2.01 -15.04 7.47
N THR A 386 -3.27 -14.61 7.32
CA THR A 386 -3.89 -13.61 8.20
C THR A 386 -3.87 -14.05 9.66
N ASP A 387 -4.36 -15.25 9.95
CA ASP A 387 -4.42 -15.80 11.32
C ASP A 387 -3.02 -15.90 11.95
N GLU A 388 -2.00 -16.30 11.18
CA GLU A 388 -0.63 -16.43 11.67
C GLU A 388 0.01 -15.07 11.96
N ILE A 389 -0.19 -14.07 11.08
CA ILE A 389 0.30 -12.70 11.31
C ILE A 389 -0.41 -12.06 12.51
N ASP A 390 -1.73 -12.21 12.60
CA ASP A 390 -2.50 -11.71 13.73
C ASP A 390 -2.02 -12.35 15.04
N THR A 391 -1.73 -13.66 15.03
CA THR A 391 -1.17 -14.37 16.20
C THR A 391 0.21 -13.84 16.59
N ILE A 392 1.09 -13.56 15.62
CA ILE A 392 2.45 -13.05 15.89
C ILE A 392 2.39 -11.68 16.57
N PHE A 393 1.53 -10.78 16.08
CA PHE A 393 1.47 -9.39 16.52
C PHE A 393 0.36 -9.10 17.55
N ALA A 394 -0.40 -10.10 17.98
CA ALA A 394 -1.50 -9.96 18.94
C ALA A 394 -1.09 -9.34 20.28
N VAL A 395 0.13 -9.63 20.75
CA VAL A 395 0.62 -9.17 22.05
C VAL A 395 2.01 -8.56 21.88
N ASN A 396 2.10 -7.24 22.08
CA ASN A 396 3.39 -6.58 22.23
C ASN A 396 3.98 -6.92 23.60
N LEU A 397 4.99 -7.78 23.63
CA LEU A 397 5.67 -8.21 24.86
C LEU A 397 6.45 -7.06 25.54
N ALA A 398 6.65 -5.94 24.86
CA ALA A 398 7.21 -4.71 25.44
C ALA A 398 6.16 -3.82 26.12
N GLU A 399 4.86 -4.14 26.01
CA GLU A 399 3.83 -3.38 26.70
C GLU A 399 4.01 -3.45 28.23
N GLY A 400 3.92 -2.29 28.88
CA GLY A 400 4.17 -2.12 30.31
C GLY A 400 5.65 -2.19 30.72
N ALA A 401 6.59 -2.27 29.77
CA ALA A 401 8.01 -2.19 30.06
C ALA A 401 8.41 -0.78 30.51
N THR A 402 9.39 -0.70 31.40
CA THR A 402 10.09 0.57 31.65
C THR A 402 11.05 0.81 30.50
N ILE A 403 11.02 2.01 29.91
CA ILE A 403 11.92 2.40 28.83
C ILE A 403 12.68 3.67 29.20
N THR A 404 14.00 3.67 28.95
CA THR A 404 14.85 4.84 29.14
C THR A 404 15.67 5.11 27.89
N ALA A 405 16.00 6.38 27.66
CA ALA A 405 16.91 6.79 26.59
C ALA A 405 18.17 7.43 27.18
N ASP A 406 19.32 7.23 26.54
CA ASP A 406 20.58 7.89 26.92
C ASP A 406 20.59 9.39 26.54
N LYS A 407 19.88 9.72 25.47
CA LYS A 407 19.76 11.04 24.88
C LYS A 407 18.30 11.34 24.58
N SER A 408 17.85 12.58 24.77
CA SER A 408 16.49 12.99 24.47
C SER A 408 16.43 14.46 24.06
N TRP A 409 15.39 14.81 23.29
CA TRP A 409 15.16 16.17 22.83
C TRP A 409 14.86 17.16 23.96
N GLY A 410 15.35 18.40 23.81
CA GLY A 410 14.92 19.57 24.58
C GLY A 410 15.01 19.42 26.11
N ASP A 411 16.15 18.98 26.63
CA ASP A 411 16.37 18.76 28.07
C ASP A 411 15.33 17.81 28.71
N ALA A 412 15.04 16.71 28.00
CA ALA A 412 14.04 15.70 28.39
C ALA A 412 12.59 16.24 28.39
N ASP A 413 12.24 16.96 27.33
CA ASP A 413 10.86 17.38 27.09
C ASP A 413 9.92 16.15 27.08
N PRO A 414 8.89 16.10 27.95
CA PRO A 414 8.01 14.94 28.11
C PRO A 414 7.18 14.62 26.86
N ARG A 415 7.10 15.54 25.89
CA ARG A 415 6.45 15.28 24.59
C ARG A 415 7.23 14.28 23.74
N PHE A 416 8.55 14.20 23.93
CA PHE A 416 9.47 13.36 23.17
C PHE A 416 10.14 12.29 24.04
N SER A 417 9.55 11.96 25.19
CA SER A 417 10.09 11.00 26.14
C SER A 417 10.16 9.58 25.55
N ALA A 418 10.98 8.71 26.16
CA ALA A 418 11.19 7.34 25.68
C ALA A 418 9.90 6.52 25.65
N GLU A 419 8.96 6.80 26.56
CA GLU A 419 7.65 6.14 26.65
C GLU A 419 6.80 6.34 25.39
N LYS A 420 7.03 7.42 24.63
CA LYS A 420 6.32 7.65 23.36
C LYS A 420 6.65 6.61 22.30
N ALA A 421 7.76 5.89 22.42
CA ALA A 421 8.06 4.76 21.55
C ALA A 421 7.25 3.49 21.89
N LEU A 422 6.51 3.46 23.01
CA LEU A 422 5.71 2.31 23.47
C LEU A 422 4.21 2.61 23.58
N ASP A 423 3.76 3.83 23.25
CA ASP A 423 2.36 4.23 23.48
C ASP A 423 1.38 3.82 22.36
N GLY A 424 1.90 3.16 21.31
CA GLY A 424 1.11 2.60 20.21
C GLY A 424 0.55 3.62 19.23
N ARG A 425 0.94 4.90 19.31
CA ARG A 425 0.41 5.97 18.45
C ARG A 425 1.45 6.44 17.43
N GLN A 426 1.05 6.58 16.17
CA GLN A 426 1.95 7.09 15.13
C GLN A 426 2.18 8.60 15.19
N ALA A 427 1.26 9.32 15.82
CA ALA A 427 1.31 10.77 15.98
C ALA A 427 2.35 11.24 17.01
N THR A 428 2.71 10.39 17.97
CA THR A 428 3.71 10.68 19.00
C THR A 428 4.94 9.83 18.81
N TYR A 429 6.09 10.34 19.26
CA TYR A 429 7.37 9.68 19.07
C TYR A 429 8.36 10.12 20.13
N TRP A 430 9.29 9.22 20.44
CA TRP A 430 10.52 9.60 21.12
C TRP A 430 11.43 10.34 20.12
N ALA A 431 12.17 11.33 20.60
CA ALA A 431 13.18 12.02 19.82
C ALA A 431 14.53 12.03 20.54
N GLY A 432 15.59 11.74 19.79
CA GLY A 432 16.96 11.87 20.26
C GLY A 432 17.37 13.32 20.54
N GLN A 433 18.59 13.50 21.03
CA GLN A 433 19.17 14.83 21.22
C GLN A 433 19.33 15.57 19.88
N ASP A 434 19.17 16.89 19.91
CA ASP A 434 19.31 17.73 18.72
C ASP A 434 20.70 17.57 18.08
N GLN A 435 20.72 17.51 16.75
CA GLN A 435 21.90 17.32 15.89
C GLN A 435 22.71 16.02 16.12
N GLU A 436 22.23 15.10 16.95
CA GLU A 436 22.86 13.79 17.17
C GLU A 436 22.21 12.71 16.30
N VAL A 437 23.00 11.86 15.64
CA VAL A 437 22.48 10.76 14.81
C VAL A 437 22.51 9.39 15.52
N THR A 438 23.04 9.35 16.74
CA THR A 438 23.19 8.14 17.55
C THR A 438 22.38 8.26 18.84
N ALA A 439 21.81 7.15 19.28
CA ALA A 439 21.06 7.08 20.54
C ALA A 439 20.78 5.64 20.95
N THR A 440 20.39 5.46 22.20
CA THR A 440 20.10 4.17 22.79
C THR A 440 18.78 4.23 23.56
N LEU A 441 17.86 3.31 23.26
CA LEU A 441 16.67 3.07 24.08
C LEU A 441 16.77 1.71 24.75
N THR A 442 16.70 1.68 26.08
CA THR A 442 16.77 0.45 26.88
C THR A 442 15.40 0.12 27.46
N LEU A 443 14.93 -1.09 27.21
CA LEU A 443 13.66 -1.62 27.69
C LEU A 443 13.94 -2.64 28.81
N ASP A 444 13.23 -2.51 29.93
CA ASP A 444 13.16 -3.51 31.00
C ASP A 444 11.73 -4.06 31.07
N LEU A 445 11.57 -5.32 30.70
CA LEU A 445 10.28 -6.00 30.66
C LEU A 445 9.77 -6.39 32.06
N GLY A 446 10.55 -6.11 33.13
CA GLY A 446 10.26 -6.47 34.53
C GLY A 446 10.42 -7.95 34.86
N LYS A 447 10.40 -8.81 33.84
CA LYS A 447 10.65 -10.26 33.93
C LYS A 447 11.18 -10.79 32.59
N LYS A 448 11.83 -11.95 32.62
CA LYS A 448 12.28 -12.63 31.40
C LYS A 448 11.07 -13.01 30.53
N LYS A 449 11.12 -12.67 29.24
CA LYS A 449 10.16 -13.09 28.21
C LYS A 449 10.91 -13.67 27.00
N SER A 450 10.31 -14.64 26.32
CA SER A 450 10.84 -15.19 25.08
C SER A 450 10.40 -14.35 23.89
N VAL A 451 11.35 -13.94 23.05
CA VAL A 451 11.14 -13.05 21.92
C VAL A 451 11.91 -13.58 20.72
N ASN A 452 11.29 -13.53 19.53
CA ASN A 452 11.94 -13.90 18.26
C ASN A 452 11.55 -12.98 17.09
N VAL A 453 10.81 -11.90 17.40
CA VAL A 453 10.47 -10.84 16.46
C VAL A 453 10.56 -9.49 17.17
N PHE A 454 11.08 -8.47 16.49
CA PHE A 454 10.92 -7.08 16.91
C PHE A 454 10.34 -6.24 15.79
N GLU A 455 9.64 -5.18 16.16
CA GLU A 455 9.16 -4.14 15.25
C GLU A 455 9.69 -2.77 15.66
N LEU A 456 10.04 -1.95 14.68
CA LEU A 456 10.40 -0.55 14.83
C LEU A 456 9.60 0.32 13.86
N ARG A 457 9.26 1.55 14.25
CA ARG A 457 8.60 2.53 13.39
C ARG A 457 9.21 3.92 13.55
N GLU A 458 9.35 4.63 12.43
CA GLU A 458 9.61 6.07 12.40
C GLU A 458 8.31 6.84 12.08
N PRO A 459 8.11 8.05 12.61
CA PRO A 459 7.05 8.95 12.16
C PRO A 459 7.42 9.52 10.77
N VAL A 460 7.15 8.77 9.70
CA VAL A 460 7.59 9.13 8.33
C VAL A 460 7.02 10.45 7.81
N GLN A 461 5.94 10.97 8.40
CA GLN A 461 5.45 12.33 8.18
C GLN A 461 6.46 13.42 8.60
N MET A 462 7.41 13.08 9.49
CA MET A 462 8.54 13.91 9.90
C MET A 462 9.82 13.60 9.11
N GLY A 463 9.73 12.78 8.07
CA GLY A 463 10.85 12.30 7.27
C GLY A 463 11.46 11.01 7.79
N GLN A 464 11.93 10.15 6.88
CA GLN A 464 12.69 8.94 7.22
C GLN A 464 14.15 9.32 7.56
N ARG A 465 14.70 8.79 8.67
CA ARG A 465 15.95 9.28 9.27
C ARG A 465 16.98 8.19 9.55
N VAL A 466 16.58 7.09 10.20
CA VAL A 466 17.51 6.07 10.68
C VAL A 466 18.12 5.30 9.52
N GLY A 467 19.46 5.26 9.46
CA GLY A 467 20.25 4.60 8.42
C GLY A 467 20.91 3.30 8.88
N ALA A 468 21.20 3.17 10.17
CA ALA A 468 21.71 1.95 10.78
C ALA A 468 21.23 1.81 12.23
N HIS A 469 20.87 0.59 12.61
CA HIS A 469 20.46 0.25 13.96
C HIS A 469 20.74 -1.22 14.27
N ARG A 470 20.73 -1.56 15.56
CA ARG A 470 20.73 -2.94 16.02
C ARG A 470 19.90 -3.10 17.27
N MET A 471 19.29 -4.28 17.41
CA MET A 471 18.65 -4.70 18.65
C MET A 471 19.61 -5.59 19.43
N GLU A 472 19.67 -5.40 20.73
CA GLU A 472 20.43 -6.22 21.67
C GLU A 472 19.53 -6.76 22.78
N TYR A 473 20.04 -7.74 23.50
CA TYR A 473 19.51 -8.21 24.77
C TYR A 473 20.62 -8.32 25.81
N LEU A 474 20.25 -8.20 27.09
CA LEU A 474 21.16 -8.49 28.18
C LEU A 474 21.17 -10.00 28.41
N ASP A 475 22.29 -10.65 28.15
CA ASP A 475 22.46 -12.08 28.33
C ASP A 475 22.64 -12.46 29.81
N ASP A 476 22.64 -13.77 30.07
CA ASP A 476 22.77 -14.31 31.43
C ASP A 476 24.14 -14.03 32.08
N SER A 477 25.15 -13.62 31.30
CA SER A 477 26.44 -13.18 31.82
C SER A 477 26.45 -11.69 32.22
N GLY A 478 25.33 -10.99 32.02
CA GLY A 478 25.21 -9.55 32.26
C GLY A 478 25.85 -8.70 31.16
N LYS A 479 26.08 -9.26 29.97
CA LYS A 479 26.63 -8.54 28.81
C LYS A 479 25.55 -8.27 27.79
N TRP A 480 25.69 -7.14 27.08
CA TRP A 480 24.84 -6.83 25.95
C TRP A 480 25.30 -7.64 24.74
N SER A 481 24.40 -8.44 24.19
CA SER A 481 24.62 -9.30 23.04
C SER A 481 23.69 -8.88 21.90
N ALA A 482 24.23 -8.80 20.68
CA ALA A 482 23.46 -8.40 19.50
C ALA A 482 22.46 -9.49 19.08
N LEU A 483 21.20 -9.09 18.87
CA LEU A 483 20.18 -9.93 18.26
C LEU A 483 20.24 -9.85 16.74
N HIS A 484 20.21 -8.61 16.23
CA HIS A 484 20.21 -8.35 14.80
C HIS A 484 20.63 -6.91 14.52
N ALA A 485 21.48 -6.73 13.51
CA ALA A 485 21.86 -5.42 12.97
C ALA A 485 21.17 -5.20 11.62
N SER A 486 20.70 -3.99 11.37
CA SER A 486 19.98 -3.64 10.16
C SER A 486 20.17 -2.17 9.80
N LYS A 487 19.57 -1.76 8.69
CA LYS A 487 19.75 -0.43 8.10
C LYS A 487 18.56 0.48 8.41
N THR A 488 17.75 0.75 7.39
CA THR A 488 16.59 1.65 7.46
C THR A 488 15.46 1.09 8.31
N ILE A 489 14.72 1.98 8.99
CA ILE A 489 13.46 1.65 9.66
C ILE A 489 12.27 2.04 8.78
N GLY A 490 12.08 3.34 8.50
CA GLY A 490 10.95 3.84 7.73
C GLY A 490 9.60 3.69 8.42
N TYR A 491 8.55 3.52 7.63
CA TYR A 491 7.18 3.38 8.15
C TYR A 491 7.05 2.20 9.11
N ARG A 492 7.74 1.11 8.80
CA ARG A 492 7.78 -0.10 9.63
C ARG A 492 8.98 -0.97 9.28
N ARG A 493 9.64 -1.51 10.30
CA ARG A 493 10.64 -2.56 10.18
C ARG A 493 10.31 -3.70 11.13
N GLN A 494 10.08 -4.90 10.59
CA GLN A 494 9.87 -6.11 11.37
C GLN A 494 10.97 -7.11 11.07
N ILE A 495 11.63 -7.60 12.10
CA ILE A 495 12.78 -8.50 11.95
C ILE A 495 12.55 -9.75 12.78
N ARG A 496 12.82 -10.91 12.17
CA ARG A 496 12.82 -12.22 12.81
C ARG A 496 14.25 -12.63 13.14
N PHE A 497 14.42 -13.36 14.24
CA PHE A 497 15.70 -13.87 14.71
C PHE A 497 15.48 -15.14 15.54
N PRO A 498 16.54 -15.96 15.78
CA PRO A 498 16.43 -17.10 16.68
C PRO A 498 15.93 -16.69 18.06
N ALA A 499 15.03 -17.47 18.65
CA ALA A 499 14.40 -17.14 19.92
C ALA A 499 15.42 -16.88 21.03
N VAL A 500 15.26 -15.77 21.75
CA VAL A 500 16.00 -15.47 22.98
C VAL A 500 15.04 -15.28 24.14
N THR A 501 15.48 -15.57 25.36
CA THR A 501 14.74 -15.30 26.59
C THR A 501 15.52 -14.33 27.45
N ALA A 502 15.03 -13.09 27.57
CA ALA A 502 15.71 -12.03 28.31
C ALA A 502 14.70 -11.10 28.98
N GLN A 503 15.17 -10.36 29.99
CA GLN A 503 14.37 -9.31 30.65
C GLN A 503 14.65 -7.94 30.05
N LYS A 504 15.88 -7.67 29.61
CA LYS A 504 16.29 -6.37 29.10
C LYS A 504 16.66 -6.46 27.63
N PHE A 505 16.15 -5.51 26.87
CA PHE A 505 16.39 -5.35 25.44
C PHE A 505 16.83 -3.91 25.18
N ARG A 506 17.55 -3.68 24.09
CA ARG A 506 18.07 -2.34 23.79
C ARG A 506 18.14 -2.10 22.30
N LEU A 507 17.50 -1.02 21.86
CA LEU A 507 17.68 -0.47 20.52
C LEU A 507 18.88 0.47 20.54
N VAL A 508 19.86 0.20 19.69
CA VAL A 508 21.01 1.07 19.44
C VAL A 508 20.88 1.63 18.04
N ILE A 509 20.77 2.96 17.94
CA ILE A 509 20.78 3.71 16.70
C ILE A 509 22.21 4.16 16.44
N GLU A 510 22.77 3.73 15.31
CA GLU A 510 24.20 3.84 15.01
C GLU A 510 24.50 4.91 13.97
N ASP A 511 23.55 5.17 13.06
CA ASP A 511 23.69 6.17 12.01
C ASP A 511 22.32 6.59 11.47
N GLY A 512 22.29 7.76 10.83
CA GLY A 512 21.11 8.32 10.22
C GLY A 512 21.34 9.68 9.59
N ARG A 513 20.27 10.23 9.01
CA ARG A 513 20.32 11.52 8.30
C ARG A 513 20.36 12.71 9.26
N THR A 514 19.79 12.56 10.46
CA THR A 514 19.65 13.59 11.50
C THR A 514 19.14 12.95 12.80
N THR A 515 18.78 13.76 13.79
CA THR A 515 18.12 13.37 15.06
C THR A 515 17.09 12.27 14.86
N PRO A 516 17.30 11.07 15.43
CA PRO A 516 16.40 9.94 15.23
C PRO A 516 15.07 10.16 15.94
N LEU A 517 13.99 9.71 15.30
CA LEU A 517 12.64 9.71 15.85
C LEU A 517 12.07 8.30 15.80
N ILE A 518 11.55 7.80 16.92
CA ILE A 518 10.96 6.46 17.00
C ILE A 518 9.54 6.57 17.54
N SER A 519 8.57 6.20 16.71
CA SER A 519 7.13 6.19 17.05
C SER A 519 6.65 4.83 17.55
N GLY A 520 7.46 3.78 17.43
CA GLY A 520 7.07 2.45 17.89
C GLY A 520 8.24 1.51 18.06
N ILE A 521 8.25 0.80 19.18
CA ILE A 521 9.06 -0.39 19.45
C ILE A 521 8.12 -1.51 19.91
N GLY A 522 8.25 -2.67 19.28
CA GLY A 522 7.52 -3.86 19.69
C GLY A 522 8.42 -5.08 19.78
N LEU A 523 8.13 -5.96 20.74
CA LEU A 523 8.76 -7.27 20.88
C LEU A 523 7.66 -8.32 20.80
N TYR A 524 7.85 -9.37 20.01
CA TYR A 524 6.79 -10.33 19.70
C TYR A 524 7.31 -11.77 19.68
N TRP A 525 6.36 -12.70 19.77
CA TRP A 525 6.59 -14.13 19.68
C TRP A 525 5.90 -14.70 18.43
N ASN A 526 6.70 -15.28 17.55
CA ASN A 526 6.27 -16.03 16.39
C ASN A 526 6.35 -17.54 16.68
N PRO A 527 5.23 -18.21 16.95
CA PRO A 527 5.22 -19.64 17.28
C PRO A 527 5.43 -20.55 16.05
N TYR A 528 5.38 -20.00 14.84
CA TYR A 528 5.43 -20.76 13.59
C TYR A 528 6.84 -20.90 13.02
N ASP A 529 7.80 -20.15 13.55
CA ASP A 529 9.18 -20.12 13.06
C ASP A 529 10.12 -20.87 14.01
N LYS A 530 10.63 -22.01 13.53
CA LYS A 530 11.56 -22.87 14.27
C LYS A 530 13.00 -22.77 13.76
N ARG A 531 13.26 -21.87 12.81
CA ARG A 531 14.60 -21.67 12.27
C ARG A 531 15.53 -21.19 13.38
N THR A 532 16.78 -21.66 13.35
CA THR A 532 17.82 -21.31 14.32
C THR A 532 19.01 -20.63 13.67
N ASN A 533 19.12 -20.70 12.34
CA ASN A 533 20.16 -20.03 11.57
C ASN A 533 19.62 -18.70 11.02
N PRO A 534 20.22 -17.55 11.37
CA PRO A 534 19.80 -16.24 10.88
C PRO A 534 19.74 -16.11 9.34
N LYS A 535 20.52 -16.91 8.60
CA LYS A 535 20.51 -16.89 7.13
C LYS A 535 19.23 -17.45 6.52
N ASP A 536 18.52 -18.30 7.26
CA ASP A 536 17.33 -18.99 6.76
C ASP A 536 16.08 -18.09 6.75
N TYR A 537 16.16 -16.90 7.36
CA TYR A 537 15.06 -15.91 7.36
C TYR A 537 15.03 -15.03 6.10
N ILE A 538 16.06 -15.10 5.26
CA ILE A 538 16.15 -14.38 4.00
C ILE A 538 15.45 -15.24 2.94
N PRO A 539 14.34 -14.78 2.34
CA PRO A 539 13.63 -15.57 1.35
C PRO A 539 14.54 -15.86 0.15
N SER A 540 14.65 -17.11 -0.28
CA SER A 540 15.39 -17.43 -1.51
C SER A 540 14.62 -16.94 -2.74
N LYS A 541 15.35 -16.68 -3.83
CA LYS A 541 14.75 -16.33 -5.15
C LYS A 541 13.81 -17.42 -5.68
N THR A 542 13.99 -18.67 -5.24
CA THR A 542 13.17 -19.82 -5.65
C THR A 542 11.91 -19.99 -4.81
N GLU A 543 11.91 -19.53 -3.56
CA GLU A 543 10.76 -19.63 -2.65
C GLU A 543 9.72 -18.53 -2.87
N THR A 544 10.13 -17.38 -3.42
CA THR A 544 9.29 -16.17 -3.51
C THR A 544 8.71 -15.94 -4.90
N GLY A 545 9.31 -16.49 -5.96
CA GLY A 545 8.98 -16.10 -7.33
C GLY A 545 7.61 -16.55 -7.83
N THR A 546 6.80 -15.60 -8.26
CA THR A 546 6.16 -15.69 -9.58
C THR A 546 7.28 -15.66 -10.62
N ARG A 547 7.47 -16.75 -11.36
CA ARG A 547 8.35 -16.74 -12.55
C ARG A 547 7.42 -16.63 -13.73
N GLU A 548 7.19 -15.41 -14.20
CA GLU A 548 6.81 -15.26 -15.59
C GLU A 548 7.98 -15.74 -16.47
N GLU A 549 7.70 -16.50 -17.51
CA GLU A 549 8.61 -16.58 -18.64
C GLU A 549 8.52 -15.23 -19.37
N GLY A 550 9.24 -14.20 -18.89
CA GLY A 550 9.27 -12.88 -19.53
C GLY A 550 9.17 -11.65 -18.64
N ALA A 551 8.79 -11.76 -17.36
CA ALA A 551 8.84 -10.63 -16.42
C ALA A 551 10.27 -10.14 -16.23
N ILE A 552 10.39 -8.82 -16.09
CA ILE A 552 11.64 -8.06 -15.94
C ILE A 552 12.39 -8.46 -14.66
#